data_AF-B8YCT0-F1
#
_entry.id   AF-B8YCT0-F1
#
_cell.length_a   1.000
_cell.length_b   1.000
_cell.length_c   1.000
_cell.angle_alpha   90.00
_cell.angle_beta   90.00
_cell.angle_gamma   90.00
#
_symmetry.space_group_name_H-M   'P 1'
#
loop_
_entity.id
_entity.type
_entity.pdbx_description
1 polymer ?
#
loop_
_entity_poly.entity_id
_entity_poly.type
_entity_poly.pdbx_seq_one_letter_code
_entity_poly.pdbx_strand_id
1 'polypeptide(L)'
;NEMEVPNSSLPYQHPSGSIQIRKKADGLSLYAPSHGLQEVYFAKGHWKIQVTDWMKGQTCGLCGKADGEIRQEFTTPSGYLTKSSVSYAHSWVLSGKSCRDASECYMKLESVKLEKQVILHGQVSKCYSVEPVLRC
;
A
#
# COMPACT_ATOMS: atom_id res chain seq x y z
N ASN A 1 -0.10 -18.53 14.99
CA ASN A 1 1.29 -18.95 14.76
C ASN A 1 2.12 -17.74 14.40
N GLU A 2 2.64 -17.06 15.42
CA GLU A 2 3.61 -15.99 15.25
C GLU A 2 4.98 -16.56 15.58
N MET A 3 5.96 -16.36 14.70
CA MET A 3 7.34 -16.78 14.91
C MET A 3 8.17 -15.54 15.21
N GLU A 4 8.81 -15.51 16.37
CA GLU A 4 9.72 -14.44 16.76
C GLU A 4 11.17 -14.88 16.57
N VAL A 5 11.95 -14.06 15.87
CA VAL A 5 13.38 -14.26 15.66
C VAL A 5 14.13 -13.14 16.40
N PRO A 6 14.78 -13.43 17.54
CA PRO A 6 15.46 -12.40 18.31
C PRO A 6 16.67 -11.86 17.55
N ASN A 7 16.99 -10.58 17.74
CA ASN A 7 18.12 -9.91 17.07
C ASN A 7 19.50 -10.55 17.34
N SER A 8 19.64 -11.33 18.41
CA SER A 8 20.84 -12.11 18.74
C SER A 8 21.00 -13.36 17.86
N SER A 9 19.92 -13.84 17.25
CA SER A 9 19.90 -15.03 16.38
C SER A 9 20.12 -14.73 14.89
N LEU A 10 20.50 -13.50 14.56
CA LEU A 10 20.82 -13.10 13.19
C LEU A 10 22.29 -13.39 12.84
N PRO A 11 22.60 -13.84 11.60
CA PRO A 11 21.68 -14.02 10.48
C PRO A 11 20.78 -15.25 10.66
N TYR A 12 19.49 -15.06 10.37
CA TYR A 12 18.50 -16.12 10.42
C TYR A 12 18.26 -16.67 9.01
N GLN A 13 18.12 -17.99 8.92
CA GLN A 13 17.71 -18.69 7.71
C GLN A 13 16.60 -19.67 8.07
N HIS A 14 15.45 -19.57 7.41
CA HIS A 14 14.35 -20.51 7.61
C HIS A 14 14.75 -21.90 7.09
N PRO A 15 14.32 -23.02 7.72
CA PRO A 15 14.70 -24.37 7.31
C PRO A 15 14.41 -24.73 5.84
N SER A 16 13.38 -24.13 5.24
CA SER A 16 13.09 -24.27 3.80
C SER A 16 14.11 -23.58 2.88
N GLY A 17 14.99 -22.74 3.43
CA GLY A 17 15.90 -21.88 2.69
C GLY A 17 15.24 -20.67 2.01
N SER A 18 13.91 -20.54 2.05
CA SER A 18 13.17 -19.53 1.29
C SER A 18 13.18 -18.11 1.90
N ILE A 19 13.56 -17.99 3.17
CA ILE A 19 13.62 -16.72 3.90
C ILE A 19 14.96 -16.62 4.60
N GLN A 20 15.62 -15.47 4.44
CA GLN A 20 16.82 -15.10 5.18
C GLN A 20 16.67 -13.69 5.75
N ILE A 21 17.11 -13.49 6.99
CA ILE A 21 17.10 -12.19 7.65
C ILE A 21 18.52 -11.89 8.12
N ARG A 22 19.03 -10.69 7.82
CA ARG A 22 20.39 -10.28 8.16
C ARG A 22 20.40 -8.85 8.67
N LYS A 23 21.33 -8.53 9.57
CA LYS A 23 21.65 -7.12 9.88
C LYS A 23 22.43 -6.54 8.71
N LYS A 24 22.07 -5.33 8.28
CA LYS A 24 22.75 -4.61 7.20
C LYS A 24 22.77 -3.13 7.58
N ALA A 25 23.97 -2.54 7.61
CA ALA A 25 24.17 -1.18 8.10
C ALA A 25 23.53 -0.97 9.48
N ASP A 26 22.64 0.02 9.61
CA ASP A 26 21.89 0.37 10.81
C ASP A 26 20.51 -0.31 10.91
N GLY A 27 20.20 -1.23 9.99
CA GLY A 27 18.89 -1.88 9.88
C GLY A 27 18.93 -3.39 9.68
N LEU A 28 17.79 -3.91 9.21
CA LEU A 28 17.55 -5.31 8.89
C LEU A 28 17.21 -5.45 7.39
N SER A 29 17.74 -6.50 6.76
CA SER A 29 17.34 -6.92 5.43
C SER A 29 16.73 -8.32 5.49
N LEU A 30 15.51 -8.45 4.96
CA LEU A 30 14.87 -9.73 4.66
C LEU A 30 15.02 -10.04 3.17
N TYR A 31 15.40 -11.28 2.86
CA TYR A 31 15.51 -11.80 1.50
C TYR A 31 14.55 -12.98 1.36
N ALA A 32 13.66 -12.93 0.38
CA ALA A 32 12.74 -14.02 0.05
C ALA A 32 12.46 -14.06 -1.46
N PRO A 33 13.46 -14.33 -2.33
CA PRO A 33 13.30 -14.21 -3.79
C PRO A 33 12.27 -15.19 -4.37
N SER A 34 12.11 -16.39 -3.78
CA SER A 34 11.07 -17.35 -4.16
C SER A 34 9.65 -16.84 -3.88
N HIS A 35 9.52 -15.79 -3.07
CA HIS A 35 8.26 -15.13 -2.74
C HIS A 35 8.14 -13.73 -3.38
N GLY A 36 9.02 -13.41 -4.34
CA GLY A 36 8.96 -12.16 -5.08
C GLY A 36 9.70 -10.99 -4.42
N LEU A 37 10.29 -11.20 -3.25
CA LEU A 37 10.97 -10.16 -2.46
C LEU A 37 12.48 -10.35 -2.58
N GLN A 38 13.10 -9.54 -3.43
CA GLN A 38 14.56 -9.54 -3.60
C GLN A 38 15.24 -9.01 -2.33
N GLU A 39 14.76 -7.92 -1.76
CA GLU A 39 15.21 -7.37 -0.48
C GLU A 39 14.11 -6.50 0.14
N VAL A 40 13.80 -6.73 1.42
CA VAL A 40 13.04 -5.78 2.26
C VAL A 40 14.00 -5.24 3.29
N TYR A 41 14.44 -4.00 3.11
CA TYR A 41 15.29 -3.28 4.04
C TYR A 41 14.44 -2.39 4.95
N PHE A 42 14.68 -2.52 6.26
CA PHE A 42 14.04 -1.72 7.29
C PHE A 42 15.08 -1.17 8.24
N ALA A 43 15.14 0.15 8.34
CA ALA A 43 15.91 0.89 9.32
C ALA A 43 15.05 2.03 9.88
N LYS A 44 15.54 2.69 10.93
CA LYS A 44 14.83 3.81 11.55
C LYS A 44 14.58 4.91 10.52
N GLY A 45 13.31 5.11 10.15
CA GLY A 45 12.90 6.13 9.19
C GLY A 45 13.25 5.85 7.72
N HIS A 46 13.82 4.69 7.38
CA HIS A 46 14.15 4.33 6.01
C HIS A 46 13.76 2.89 5.67
N TRP A 47 12.90 2.76 4.67
CA TRP A 47 12.27 1.50 4.28
C TRP A 47 12.43 1.37 2.78
N LYS A 48 12.94 0.23 2.32
CA LYS A 48 13.13 -0.05 0.89
C LYS A 48 12.65 -1.46 0.59
N ILE A 49 11.80 -1.59 -0.42
CA ILE A 49 11.33 -2.88 -0.93
C ILE A 49 11.86 -3.00 -2.35
N GLN A 50 12.62 -4.05 -2.59
CA GLN A 50 13.06 -4.47 -3.91
C GLN A 50 12.39 -5.80 -4.22
N VAL A 51 11.65 -5.85 -5.33
CA VAL A 51 11.02 -7.08 -5.82
C VAL A 51 11.93 -7.76 -6.84
N THR A 52 11.73 -9.05 -7.05
CA THR A 52 12.41 -9.80 -8.11
C THR A 52 11.87 -9.42 -9.49
N ASP A 53 12.66 -9.63 -10.55
CA ASP A 53 12.29 -9.22 -11.91
C ASP A 53 10.96 -9.81 -12.39
N TRP A 54 10.62 -11.04 -11.99
CA TRP A 54 9.36 -11.65 -12.37
C TRP A 54 8.14 -10.99 -11.73
N MET A 55 8.31 -10.15 -10.69
CA MET A 55 7.23 -9.35 -10.10
C MET A 55 6.98 -8.02 -10.82
N LYS A 56 7.78 -7.69 -11.84
CA LYS A 56 7.60 -6.49 -12.68
C LYS A 56 6.17 -6.43 -13.23
N GLY A 57 5.46 -5.33 -12.99
CA GLY A 57 4.08 -5.13 -13.42
C GLY A 57 3.02 -5.86 -12.59
N GLN A 58 3.42 -6.68 -11.60
CA GLN A 58 2.51 -7.48 -10.78
C GLN A 58 2.25 -6.88 -9.40
N THR A 59 2.97 -5.82 -9.02
CA THR A 59 2.76 -5.17 -7.72
C THR A 59 1.59 -4.20 -7.78
N CYS A 60 1.04 -3.89 -6.62
CA CYS A 60 0.06 -2.84 -6.41
C CYS A 60 0.30 -2.23 -5.03
N GLY A 61 -0.22 -1.03 -4.78
CA GLY A 61 0.03 -0.28 -3.56
C GLY A 61 0.75 1.03 -3.83
N LEU A 62 1.15 1.70 -2.75
CA LEU A 62 1.83 3.00 -2.77
C LEU A 62 3.15 3.01 -3.55
N CYS A 63 3.80 1.85 -3.70
CA CYS A 63 5.03 1.70 -4.50
C CYS A 63 4.74 1.45 -5.99
N GLY A 64 3.48 1.46 -6.42
CA GLY A 64 3.07 1.27 -7.81
C GLY A 64 3.21 -0.18 -8.30
N LYS A 65 3.30 -0.33 -9.63
CA LYS A 65 3.33 -1.62 -10.34
C LYS A 65 4.72 -2.20 -10.57
N ALA A 66 5.76 -1.47 -10.20
CA ALA A 66 7.15 -1.85 -10.44
C ALA A 66 7.45 -2.17 -11.93
N ASP A 67 6.73 -1.57 -12.89
CA ASP A 67 6.87 -1.81 -14.34
C ASP A 67 7.85 -0.82 -15.03
N GLY A 68 8.29 0.21 -14.31
CA GLY A 68 9.15 1.27 -14.83
C GLY A 68 8.38 2.40 -15.53
N GLU A 69 7.05 2.37 -15.50
CA GLU A 69 6.21 3.47 -15.98
C GLU A 69 6.14 4.58 -14.92
N ILE A 70 6.57 5.78 -15.30
CA ILE A 70 6.62 6.95 -14.41
C ILE A 70 5.51 7.97 -14.67
N ARG A 71 4.82 7.88 -15.81
CA ARG A 71 3.81 8.88 -16.23
C ARG A 71 2.45 8.64 -15.59
N GLN A 72 2.17 7.41 -15.14
CA GLN A 72 0.87 6.99 -14.63
C GLN A 72 0.96 6.41 -13.20
N GLU A 73 1.94 6.88 -12.41
CA GLU A 73 2.22 6.36 -11.07
C GLU A 73 1.06 6.56 -10.09
N PHE A 74 0.26 7.62 -10.28
CA PHE A 74 -0.88 7.92 -9.42
C PHE A 74 -2.19 7.27 -9.86
N THR A 75 -2.10 6.04 -10.37
CA THR A 75 -3.28 5.21 -10.66
C THR A 75 -3.77 4.56 -9.36
N THR A 76 -4.96 4.95 -8.90
CA THR A 76 -5.58 4.43 -7.67
C THR A 76 -6.03 2.97 -7.83
N PRO A 77 -6.44 2.28 -6.75
CA PRO A 77 -6.95 0.90 -6.84
C PRO A 77 -8.17 0.73 -7.76
N SER A 78 -8.95 1.79 -7.99
CA SER A 78 -10.09 1.78 -8.92
C SER A 78 -9.68 1.85 -10.40
N GLY A 79 -8.39 2.15 -10.67
CA GLY A 79 -7.89 2.45 -12.01
C GLY A 79 -7.95 3.94 -12.36
N TYR A 80 -8.44 4.81 -11.47
CA TYR A 80 -8.49 6.24 -11.72
C TYR A 80 -7.10 6.89 -11.64
N LEU A 81 -6.72 7.65 -12.67
CA LEU A 81 -5.48 8.40 -12.68
C LEU A 81 -5.69 9.77 -12.03
N THR A 82 -5.23 9.93 -10.78
CA THR A 82 -5.31 11.22 -10.09
C THR A 82 -4.08 12.09 -10.36
N LYS A 83 -4.27 13.42 -10.33
CA LYS A 83 -3.19 14.40 -10.41
C LYS A 83 -2.60 14.75 -9.04
N SER A 84 -3.22 14.28 -7.96
CA SER A 84 -2.86 14.60 -6.58
C SER A 84 -2.22 13.39 -5.91
N SER A 85 -0.96 13.54 -5.49
CA SER A 85 -0.24 12.52 -4.72
C SER A 85 -0.93 12.20 -3.39
N VAL A 86 -1.56 13.21 -2.77
CA VAL A 86 -2.33 13.03 -1.53
C VAL A 86 -3.57 12.17 -1.78
N SER A 87 -4.31 12.44 -2.86
CA SER A 87 -5.48 11.64 -3.22
C SER A 87 -5.08 10.20 -3.57
N TYR A 88 -3.94 10.02 -4.24
CA TYR A 88 -3.39 8.71 -4.51
C TYR A 88 -3.07 7.97 -3.21
N ALA A 89 -2.34 8.59 -2.29
CA ALA A 89 -1.99 7.97 -1.02
C ALA A 89 -3.24 7.59 -0.19
N HIS A 90 -4.23 8.49 -0.14
CA HIS A 90 -5.49 8.24 0.56
C HIS A 90 -6.31 7.10 -0.04
N SER A 91 -6.23 6.87 -1.36
CA SER A 91 -6.93 5.76 -2.01
C SER A 91 -6.43 4.37 -1.59
N TRP A 92 -5.22 4.29 -1.05
CA TRP A 92 -4.59 3.05 -0.58
C TRP A 92 -4.76 2.79 0.93
N VAL A 93 -5.44 3.69 1.65
CA VAL A 93 -5.72 3.48 3.08
C VAL A 93 -6.73 2.34 3.22
N LEU A 94 -6.33 1.28 3.93
CA LEU A 94 -7.22 0.17 4.26
C LEU A 94 -8.20 0.62 5.34
N SER A 95 -9.46 0.23 5.21
CA SER A 95 -10.46 0.52 6.22
C SER A 95 -10.13 -0.21 7.52
N GLY A 96 -10.00 0.55 8.61
CA GLY A 96 -9.68 -0.01 9.91
C GLY A 96 -10.95 -0.42 10.65
N LYS A 97 -10.93 -1.56 11.35
CA LYS A 97 -11.80 -1.83 12.52
C LYS A 97 -11.00 -1.83 13.84
N SER A 98 -9.76 -1.34 13.78
CA SER A 98 -8.65 -1.44 14.75
C SER A 98 -8.08 -2.86 14.98
N CYS A 99 -6.84 -2.89 15.48
CA CYS A 99 -6.26 -4.07 16.13
C CYS A 99 -6.55 -4.10 17.65
N ARG A 100 -6.96 -2.99 18.31
CA ARG A 100 -7.18 -2.94 19.78
C ARG A 100 -8.23 -1.97 20.34
N ASP A 101 -8.76 -0.99 19.60
CA ASP A 101 -9.63 0.05 20.18
C ASP A 101 -10.98 0.20 19.46
N ALA A 102 -12.06 0.15 20.24
CA ALA A 102 -13.46 0.24 19.83
C ALA A 102 -14.02 1.67 19.83
N SER A 103 -13.25 2.63 20.34
CA SER A 103 -13.65 4.02 20.57
C SER A 103 -13.18 5.01 19.49
N GLU A 104 -12.43 4.55 18.50
CA GLU A 104 -11.82 5.40 17.47
C GLU A 104 -12.66 5.49 16.19
N CYS A 105 -12.61 6.64 15.53
CA CYS A 105 -13.08 6.75 14.15
C CYS A 105 -12.38 5.68 13.30
N TYR A 106 -13.20 4.81 12.71
CA TYR A 106 -12.75 3.89 11.70
C TYR A 106 -12.78 4.56 10.34
N MET A 107 -11.58 4.84 9.82
CA MET A 107 -11.41 5.33 8.47
C MET A 107 -12.10 4.37 7.49
N LYS A 108 -13.08 4.89 6.77
CA LYS A 108 -13.81 4.19 5.70
C LYS A 108 -13.68 4.98 4.41
N LEU A 109 -13.71 4.26 3.31
CA LEU A 109 -13.77 4.86 1.98
C LEU A 109 -15.24 4.97 1.58
N GLU A 110 -15.74 6.20 1.43
CA GLU A 110 -17.14 6.46 1.11
C GLU A 110 -17.27 7.46 -0.04
N SER A 111 -18.20 7.21 -0.96
CA SER A 111 -18.54 8.16 -2.03
C SER A 111 -19.40 9.28 -1.45
N VAL A 112 -18.96 10.52 -1.64
CA VAL A 112 -19.66 11.69 -1.08
C VAL A 112 -20.54 12.33 -2.13
N LYS A 113 -21.81 12.55 -1.79
CA LYS A 113 -22.74 13.29 -2.63
C LYS A 113 -22.33 14.77 -2.70
N LEU A 114 -22.24 15.31 -3.91
CA LEU A 114 -21.99 16.73 -4.13
C LEU A 114 -23.25 17.55 -3.78
N GLU A 115 -23.07 18.66 -3.07
CA GLU A 115 -24.17 19.55 -2.66
C GLU A 115 -24.85 20.20 -3.86
N LYS A 116 -24.05 20.54 -4.88
CA LYS A 116 -24.55 21.17 -6.10
C LYS A 116 -25.24 20.12 -6.98
N GLN A 117 -26.54 20.29 -7.18
CA GLN A 117 -27.29 19.53 -8.18
C GLN A 117 -26.94 20.02 -9.58
N VAL A 118 -26.82 19.10 -10.53
CA VAL A 118 -26.47 19.39 -11.93
C VAL A 118 -27.62 18.95 -12.82
N ILE A 119 -27.99 19.78 -13.80
CA ILE A 119 -28.99 19.42 -14.80
C ILE A 119 -28.25 18.77 -15.98
N LEU A 120 -28.53 17.48 -16.22
CA LEU A 120 -28.03 16.73 -17.37
C LEU A 120 -29.23 16.33 -18.21
N HIS A 121 -29.22 16.70 -19.49
CA HIS A 121 -30.33 16.43 -20.42
C HIS A 121 -31.72 16.89 -19.91
N GLY A 122 -31.78 18.03 -19.22
CA GLY A 122 -33.02 18.56 -18.65
C GLY A 122 -33.47 17.89 -17.34
N GLN A 123 -32.74 16.87 -16.87
CA GLN A 123 -33.05 16.17 -15.62
C GLN A 123 -32.08 16.55 -14.51
N VAL A 124 -32.63 16.83 -13.32
CA VAL A 124 -31.85 17.08 -12.11
C VAL A 124 -31.14 15.80 -11.69
N SER A 125 -29.81 15.85 -11.66
CA SER A 125 -28.92 14.73 -11.37
C SER A 125 -28.21 14.92 -10.04
N LYS A 126 -28.01 13.81 -9.32
CA LYS A 126 -27.20 13.74 -8.09
C LYS A 126 -25.82 13.23 -8.45
N CYS A 127 -24.79 14.04 -8.23
CA CYS A 127 -23.41 13.67 -8.48
C CYS A 127 -22.74 13.21 -7.18
N TYR A 128 -21.79 12.29 -7.30
CA TYR A 128 -20.97 11.79 -6.19
C TYR A 128 -19.49 11.97 -6.54
N SER A 129 -18.61 11.89 -5.54
CA SER A 129 -17.17 11.88 -5.77
C SER A 129 -16.77 10.73 -6.69
N VAL A 130 -15.83 11.00 -7.60
CA VAL A 130 -15.31 10.00 -8.57
C VAL A 130 -14.60 8.87 -7.82
N GLU A 131 -13.70 9.24 -6.91
CA GLU A 131 -13.08 8.31 -5.98
C GLU A 131 -13.78 8.40 -4.61
N PRO A 132 -13.89 7.29 -3.87
CA PRO A 132 -14.27 7.33 -2.47
C PRO A 132 -13.29 8.21 -1.68
N VAL A 133 -13.80 9.00 -0.76
CA VAL A 133 -12.97 9.80 0.14
C VAL A 133 -12.89 9.11 1.49
N LEU A 134 -11.78 9.35 2.19
CA LEU A 134 -11.62 8.86 3.55
C LEU A 134 -12.56 9.62 4.49
N ARG A 135 -13.36 8.86 5.23
CA ARG A 135 -14.31 9.35 6.22
C ARG A 135 -14.16 8.65 7.55
N CYS A 136 -14.24 9.49 8.57
CA CYS A 136 -14.87 9.23 9.84
C CYS A 136 -16.34 9.61 9.74
#